data_AF-A0A2G6MU66-F1
#
_entry.id   AF-A0A2G6MU66-F1
#
_cell.length_a   1.000
_cell.length_b   1.000
_cell.length_c   1.000
_cell.angle_alpha   90.00
_cell.angle_beta   90.00
_cell.angle_gamma   90.00
#
_symmetry.space_group_name_H-M   'P 1'
#
loop_
_entity.id
_entity.type
_entity.pdbx_description
1 polymer ?
#
loop_
_entity_poly.entity_id
_entity_poly.type
_entity_poly.pdbx_seq_one_letter_code
_entity_poly.pdbx_strand_id
1 'polypeptide(L)'
;MYYIYFSFIFILSGLIFLECKRWSLPKWWAVIVFAAPVTTPYFIFKSRKGSSLILCLIFLVCFSLVTAGEIFIHSKRKAKYKYATLPPVTRQFIHYSEILKKNTQSLDKEIVKLKHQSRVHSKIDKLEQTIVLISELRQAMYDNKAAIKSIIEFVGNHRDFFTQKDLQWVYEIERFYKDRIVIAYFKSLENYLENFETLLRFCYRNFDAITKGESTIHLKNYDEYYLRYRRAVDSHNRFNTRRIQFQNDFIKRYPEIKAYLPDKRHTAAVRLWE
;
A
#
# COMPACT_ATOMS: atom_id res chain seq x y z
N MET A 1 5.87 -27.37 1.42
CA MET A 1 6.62 -27.93 2.57
C MET A 1 5.73 -27.80 3.79
N TYR A 2 5.54 -28.93 4.49
CA TYR A 2 4.64 -29.12 5.63
C TYR A 2 5.48 -29.06 6.93
N TYR A 3 5.65 -27.87 7.52
CA TYR A 3 6.51 -27.67 8.69
C TYR A 3 5.85 -28.04 10.02
N ILE A 4 4.56 -27.73 10.16
CA ILE A 4 3.72 -27.99 11.33
C ILE A 4 2.82 -29.20 11.07
N TYR A 5 2.33 -29.33 9.83
CA TYR A 5 1.41 -30.39 9.43
C TYR A 5 2.00 -31.80 9.61
N PHE A 6 3.28 -32.00 9.25
CA PHE A 6 3.91 -33.31 9.41
C PHE A 6 4.05 -33.73 10.88
N SER A 7 4.50 -32.82 11.74
CA SER A 7 4.61 -33.06 13.19
C SER A 7 3.24 -33.34 13.82
N PHE A 8 2.20 -32.60 13.40
CA PHE A 8 0.82 -32.82 13.85
C PHE A 8 0.31 -34.22 13.49
N ILE A 9 0.50 -34.67 12.24
CA ILE A 9 0.07 -36.01 11.81
C ILE A 9 0.83 -37.11 12.55
N PHE A 10 2.13 -36.91 12.78
CA PHE A 10 2.95 -37.88 13.50
C PHE A 10 2.46 -38.07 14.94
N ILE A 11 2.16 -36.98 15.65
CA ILE A 11 1.58 -37.02 17.00
C ILE A 11 0.20 -37.68 16.97
N LEU A 12 -0.65 -37.31 16.01
CA LEU A 12 -2.01 -37.86 15.87
C LEU A 12 -2.00 -39.37 15.61
N SER A 13 -1.13 -39.84 14.71
CA SER A 13 -0.94 -41.26 14.43
C SER A 13 -0.43 -42.02 15.66
N GLY A 14 0.50 -41.42 16.41
CA GLY A 14 0.98 -41.98 17.69
C GLY A 14 -0.13 -42.13 18.74
N LEU A 15 -1.00 -41.13 18.88
CA LEU A 15 -2.17 -41.19 19.78
C LEU A 15 -3.14 -42.30 19.37
N ILE A 16 -3.42 -42.45 18.07
CA ILE A 16 -4.29 -43.52 17.56
C ILE A 16 -3.65 -44.89 17.73
N PHE A 17 -2.33 -45.01 17.59
CA PHE A 17 -1.62 -46.26 17.85
C PHE A 17 -1.75 -46.69 19.31
N LEU A 18 -1.60 -45.76 20.25
CA LEU A 18 -1.80 -46.01 21.68
C LEU A 18 -3.26 -46.40 21.98
N GLU A 19 -4.22 -45.74 21.34
CA GLU A 19 -5.63 -46.07 21.49
C GLU A 19 -5.96 -47.46 20.90
N CYS A 20 -5.40 -47.80 19.74
CA CYS A 20 -5.55 -49.14 19.17
C CYS A 20 -4.97 -50.22 20.11
N LYS A 21 -3.82 -49.95 20.74
CA LYS A 21 -3.21 -50.87 21.72
C LYS A 21 -4.08 -51.05 22.97
N ARG A 22 -4.70 -49.98 23.47
CA ARG A 22 -5.53 -50.00 24.68
C ARG A 22 -6.86 -50.74 24.49
N TRP A 23 -7.43 -50.70 23.28
CA TRP A 23 -8.75 -51.26 22.98
C TRP A 23 -8.69 -52.51 22.09
N SER A 24 -7.50 -53.10 21.90
CA SER A 24 -7.27 -54.27 21.02
C SER A 24 -7.80 -54.10 19.59
N LEU A 25 -7.75 -52.87 19.06
CA LEU A 25 -8.14 -52.55 17.69
C LEU A 25 -6.98 -52.78 16.71
N PRO A 26 -7.26 -52.95 15.40
CA PRO A 26 -6.22 -53.13 14.39
C PRO A 26 -5.26 -51.93 14.33
N LYS A 27 -3.96 -52.16 14.57
CA LYS A 27 -2.92 -51.11 14.57
C LYS A 27 -2.75 -50.41 13.22
N TRP A 28 -3.22 -51.02 12.13
CA TRP A 28 -3.22 -50.42 10.79
C TRP A 28 -4.03 -49.12 10.69
N TRP A 29 -4.95 -48.86 11.62
CA TRP A 29 -5.65 -47.57 11.71
C TRP A 29 -4.70 -46.39 11.92
N ALA A 30 -3.61 -46.57 12.67
CA ALA A 30 -2.60 -45.53 12.87
C ALA A 30 -1.84 -45.21 11.57
N VAL A 31 -1.59 -46.23 10.75
CA VAL A 31 -0.93 -46.09 9.44
C VAL A 31 -1.85 -45.38 8.45
N ILE A 32 -3.14 -45.75 8.43
CA ILE A 32 -4.15 -45.10 7.59
C ILE A 32 -4.31 -43.62 7.97
N VAL A 33 -4.33 -43.29 9.27
CA VAL A 33 -4.42 -41.89 9.70
C VAL A 33 -3.13 -41.11 9.41
N PHE A 34 -1.96 -41.76 9.48
CA PHE A 34 -0.71 -41.13 9.09
C PHE A 34 -0.70 -40.78 7.58
N ALA A 35 -1.18 -41.69 6.73
CA ALA A 35 -1.26 -41.48 5.30
C ALA A 35 -2.41 -40.53 4.89
N ALA A 36 -3.54 -40.59 5.59
CA ALA A 36 -4.75 -39.85 5.31
C ALA A 36 -5.42 -39.35 6.61
N PRO A 37 -4.99 -38.21 7.17
CA PRO A 37 -5.50 -37.68 8.44
C PRO A 37 -6.99 -37.33 8.42
N VAL A 38 -7.55 -37.11 7.24
CA VAL A 38 -8.98 -36.88 7.02
C VAL A 38 -9.82 -38.09 7.47
N THR A 39 -9.22 -39.27 7.64
CA THR A 39 -9.89 -40.48 8.13
C THR A 39 -10.01 -40.55 9.66
N THR A 40 -9.37 -39.64 10.41
CA THR A 40 -9.40 -39.63 11.88
C THR A 40 -10.81 -39.52 12.48
N PRO A 41 -11.74 -38.68 11.97
CA PRO A 41 -13.12 -38.65 12.44
C PRO A 41 -13.80 -40.02 12.31
N TYR A 42 -13.58 -40.73 11.19
CA TYR A 42 -14.15 -42.06 10.97
C TYR A 42 -13.64 -43.07 12.02
N PHE A 43 -12.34 -43.03 12.34
CA PHE A 43 -11.78 -43.85 13.42
C PHE A 43 -12.40 -43.53 14.78
N ILE A 44 -12.54 -42.24 15.11
CA ILE A 44 -13.11 -41.76 16.39
C ILE A 44 -14.56 -42.24 16.57
N PHE A 45 -15.38 -42.15 15.53
CA PHE A 45 -16.76 -42.64 15.56
C PHE A 45 -16.85 -44.17 15.65
N LYS A 46 -15.90 -44.89 15.03
CA LYS A 46 -15.85 -46.36 15.07
C LYS A 46 -15.32 -46.89 16.42
N SER A 47 -14.43 -46.17 17.09
CA SER A 47 -13.77 -46.62 18.31
C SER A 47 -14.52 -46.28 19.62
N ARG A 48 -15.29 -45.18 19.67
CA ARG A 48 -16.00 -44.75 20.89
C ARG A 48 -17.45 -44.33 20.63
N LYS A 49 -18.39 -44.88 21.40
CA LYS A 49 -19.83 -44.52 21.30
C LYS A 49 -20.28 -43.32 22.15
N GLY A 50 -19.55 -42.96 23.21
CA GLY A 50 -20.00 -41.93 24.18
C GLY A 50 -19.32 -40.56 24.10
N SER A 51 -18.08 -40.47 23.60
CA SER A 51 -17.29 -39.22 23.58
C SER A 51 -16.77 -38.83 22.19
N SER A 52 -17.28 -39.46 21.14
CA SER A 52 -16.80 -39.31 19.75
C SER A 52 -17.00 -37.89 19.21
N LEU A 53 -18.12 -37.24 19.56
CA LEU A 53 -18.41 -35.87 19.15
C LEU A 53 -17.39 -34.86 19.66
N ILE A 54 -17.03 -34.94 20.95
CA ILE A 54 -16.07 -34.02 21.57
C ILE A 54 -14.68 -34.22 20.96
N LEU A 55 -14.24 -35.47 20.78
CA LEU A 55 -12.95 -35.79 20.16
C LEU A 55 -12.90 -35.37 18.68
N CYS A 56 -14.01 -35.53 17.95
CA CYS A 56 -14.13 -35.07 16.58
C CYS A 56 -14.05 -33.53 16.49
N LEU A 57 -14.71 -32.81 17.39
CA LEU A 57 -14.63 -31.34 17.46
C LEU A 57 -13.20 -30.87 17.78
N ILE A 58 -12.53 -31.49 18.74
CA ILE A 58 -11.12 -31.20 19.07
C ILE A 58 -10.23 -31.43 17.85
N PHE A 59 -10.41 -32.54 17.13
CA PHE A 59 -9.66 -32.83 15.91
C PHE A 59 -9.90 -31.75 14.85
N LEU A 60 -11.15 -31.36 14.58
CA LEU A 60 -11.48 -30.34 13.58
C LEU A 60 -10.86 -28.98 13.92
N VAL A 61 -10.89 -28.57 15.19
CA VAL A 61 -10.27 -27.31 15.64
C VAL A 61 -8.76 -27.36 15.45
N CYS A 62 -8.09 -28.43 15.91
CA CYS A 62 -6.63 -28.56 15.76
C CYS A 62 -6.21 -28.66 14.29
N PHE A 63 -6.93 -29.43 13.47
CA PHE A 63 -6.66 -29.56 12.04
C PHE A 63 -6.83 -28.21 11.32
N SER A 64 -7.87 -27.45 11.66
CA SER A 64 -8.11 -26.11 11.11
C SER A 64 -7.01 -25.13 11.51
N LEU A 65 -6.57 -25.15 12.77
CA LEU A 65 -5.46 -24.30 13.25
C LEU A 65 -4.14 -24.62 12.55
N VAL A 66 -3.81 -25.90 12.39
CA VAL A 66 -2.58 -26.34 11.73
C VAL A 66 -2.59 -25.97 10.25
N THR A 67 -3.70 -26.21 9.55
CA THR A 67 -3.83 -25.86 8.13
C THR A 67 -3.78 -24.34 7.92
N ALA A 68 -4.48 -23.54 8.73
CA ALA A 68 -4.41 -22.08 8.69
C ALA A 68 -2.99 -21.57 8.99
N GLY A 69 -2.31 -22.14 9.99
CA GLY A 69 -0.93 -21.80 10.35
C GLY A 69 0.05 -22.09 9.21
N GLU A 70 -0.09 -23.23 8.53
CA GLU A 70 0.72 -23.57 7.36
C GLU A 70 0.49 -22.64 6.18
N ILE A 71 -0.77 -22.31 5.89
CA ILE A 71 -1.12 -21.33 4.84
C ILE A 71 -0.48 -19.98 5.18
N PHE A 72 -0.54 -19.56 6.45
CA PHE A 72 0.07 -18.32 6.90
C PHE A 72 1.60 -18.32 6.77
N ILE A 73 2.28 -19.38 7.22
CA ILE A 73 3.74 -19.50 7.12
C ILE A 73 4.18 -19.59 5.66
N HIS A 74 3.45 -20.36 4.84
CA HIS A 74 3.71 -20.49 3.42
C HIS A 74 3.56 -19.14 2.71
N SER A 75 2.49 -18.38 3.00
CA SER A 75 2.29 -17.05 2.40
C SER A 75 3.40 -16.06 2.81
N LYS A 76 3.81 -16.05 4.09
CA LYS A 76 4.95 -15.25 4.58
C LYS A 76 6.27 -15.65 3.92
N ARG A 77 6.57 -16.94 3.78
CA ARG A 77 7.79 -17.41 3.08
C ARG A 77 7.76 -17.08 1.60
N LYS A 78 6.63 -17.34 0.93
CA LYS A 78 6.45 -17.01 -0.48
C LYS A 78 6.67 -15.52 -0.73
N ALA A 79 6.21 -14.65 0.18
CA ALA A 79 6.52 -13.22 0.15
C ALA A 79 8.01 -12.93 0.39
N LYS A 80 8.62 -13.53 1.43
CA LYS A 80 10.04 -13.31 1.79
C LYS A 80 11.04 -13.76 0.70
N TYR A 81 10.73 -14.85 0.00
CA TYR A 81 11.61 -15.43 -1.03
C TYR A 81 11.14 -15.15 -2.46
N LYS A 82 10.10 -14.32 -2.65
CA LYS A 82 9.51 -14.00 -3.96
C LYS A 82 10.55 -13.56 -4.99
N TYR A 83 11.63 -12.94 -4.52
CA TYR A 83 12.68 -12.33 -5.33
C TYR A 83 14.06 -12.97 -5.10
N ALA A 84 14.16 -14.05 -4.32
CA ALA A 84 15.46 -14.64 -3.93
C ALA A 84 16.24 -15.23 -5.12
N THR A 85 15.54 -15.65 -6.16
CA THR A 85 16.12 -16.16 -7.41
C THR A 85 16.50 -15.06 -8.40
N LEU A 86 16.18 -13.79 -8.11
CA LEU A 86 16.49 -12.67 -9.00
C LEU A 86 17.91 -12.15 -8.77
N PRO A 87 18.58 -11.65 -9.83
CA PRO A 87 19.88 -11.00 -9.72
C PRO A 87 19.87 -9.86 -8.68
N PRO A 88 20.99 -9.58 -7.99
CA PRO A 88 21.08 -8.51 -6.99
C PRO A 88 20.58 -7.15 -7.50
N VAL A 89 20.95 -6.78 -8.74
CA VAL A 89 20.53 -5.53 -9.39
C VAL A 89 19.00 -5.47 -9.56
N THR A 90 18.38 -6.56 -10.00
CA THR A 90 16.92 -6.66 -10.15
C THR A 90 16.22 -6.59 -8.79
N ARG A 91 16.78 -7.21 -7.74
CA ARG A 91 16.24 -7.11 -6.37
C ARG A 91 16.27 -5.68 -5.84
N GLN A 92 17.38 -4.96 -6.04
CA GLN A 92 17.51 -3.56 -5.64
C GLN A 92 16.53 -2.67 -6.40
N PHE A 93 16.37 -2.87 -7.71
CA PHE A 93 15.37 -2.15 -8.49
C PHE A 93 13.95 -2.34 -7.94
N ILE A 94 13.56 -3.59 -7.66
CA ILE A 94 12.25 -3.92 -7.09
C ILE A 94 12.06 -3.21 -5.74
N HIS A 95 13.09 -3.23 -4.89
CA HIS A 95 13.05 -2.53 -3.60
C HIS A 95 12.82 -1.02 -3.76
N TYR A 96 13.53 -0.36 -4.69
CA TYR A 96 13.30 1.07 -4.96
C TYR A 96 11.89 1.33 -5.50
N SER A 97 11.37 0.46 -6.36
CA SER A 97 9.99 0.56 -6.84
C SER A 97 8.97 0.41 -5.72
N GLU A 98 9.17 -0.51 -4.78
CA GLU A 98 8.31 -0.66 -3.60
C GLU A 98 8.33 0.58 -2.70
N ILE A 99 9.51 1.17 -2.46
CA ILE A 99 9.65 2.44 -1.73
C ILE A 99 8.86 3.55 -2.43
N LEU A 100 9.03 3.70 -3.75
CA LEU A 100 8.34 4.72 -4.52
C LEU A 100 6.82 4.53 -4.49
N LYS A 101 6.34 3.29 -4.61
CA LYS A 101 4.91 2.99 -4.51
C LYS A 101 4.35 3.37 -3.15
N LYS A 102 5.05 3.00 -2.07
CA LYS A 102 4.67 3.36 -0.69
C LYS A 102 4.65 4.87 -0.49
N ASN A 103 5.68 5.58 -0.93
CA ASN A 103 5.75 7.04 -0.81
C ASN A 103 4.63 7.72 -1.62
N THR A 104 4.29 7.18 -2.80
CA THR A 104 3.20 7.72 -3.62
C THR A 104 1.85 7.55 -2.91
N GLN A 105 1.58 6.36 -2.38
CA GLN A 105 0.36 6.09 -1.60
C GLN A 105 0.27 6.98 -0.36
N SER A 106 1.39 7.22 0.32
CA SER A 106 1.45 8.14 1.47
C SER A 106 1.09 9.56 1.05
N LEU A 107 1.70 10.07 -0.03
CA LEU A 107 1.40 11.39 -0.58
C LEU A 107 -0.08 11.53 -0.93
N ASP A 108 -0.67 10.52 -1.58
CA ASP A 108 -2.09 10.54 -1.93
C ASP A 108 -3.00 10.60 -0.72
N LYS A 109 -2.67 9.83 0.33
CA LYS A 109 -3.42 9.83 1.58
C LYS A 109 -3.42 11.22 2.20
N GLU A 110 -2.27 11.90 2.23
CA GLU A 110 -2.17 13.26 2.76
C GLU A 110 -2.94 14.27 1.90
N ILE A 111 -2.89 14.14 0.56
CA ILE A 111 -3.70 14.97 -0.36
C ILE A 111 -5.20 14.82 -0.08
N VAL A 112 -5.66 13.57 0.16
CA VAL A 112 -7.06 13.30 0.50
C VAL A 112 -7.41 13.91 1.86
N LYS A 113 -6.55 13.79 2.88
CA LYS A 113 -6.77 14.46 4.17
C LYS A 113 -6.89 15.98 4.01
N LEU A 114 -5.99 16.60 3.24
CA LEU A 114 -5.99 18.04 2.99
C LEU A 114 -7.29 18.49 2.32
N LYS A 115 -7.80 17.72 1.35
CA LYS A 115 -9.11 17.96 0.72
C LYS A 115 -10.25 17.94 1.74
N HIS A 116 -10.27 16.97 2.65
CA HIS A 116 -11.32 16.90 3.67
C HIS A 116 -11.24 18.04 4.68
N GLN A 117 -10.03 18.41 5.10
CA GLN A 117 -9.82 19.43 6.13
C GLN A 117 -10.00 20.86 5.62
N SER A 118 -9.68 21.12 4.35
CA SER A 118 -9.74 22.45 3.75
C SER A 118 -11.15 22.94 3.40
N ARG A 119 -12.16 22.04 3.32
CA ARG A 119 -13.54 22.36 2.92
C ARG A 119 -14.32 23.22 3.92
N VAL A 120 -13.78 23.46 5.09
CA VAL A 120 -14.33 24.29 6.17
C VAL A 120 -13.07 24.97 6.76
N HIS A 121 -13.03 26.21 7.20
CA HIS A 121 -13.19 26.54 8.62
C HIS A 121 -12.89 28.03 8.85
N SER A 122 -13.84 28.69 9.51
CA SER A 122 -13.75 30.05 10.04
C SER A 122 -13.17 30.08 11.46
N LYS A 123 -12.30 29.12 11.82
CA LYS A 123 -11.76 28.96 13.19
C LYS A 123 -10.24 28.94 13.17
N ILE A 124 -9.62 29.71 14.08
CA ILE A 124 -8.17 29.91 14.13
C ILE A 124 -7.38 28.61 14.33
N ASP A 125 -7.81 27.73 15.25
CA ASP A 125 -7.17 26.42 15.51
C ASP A 125 -7.15 25.52 14.27
N LYS A 126 -8.15 25.66 13.39
CA LYS A 126 -8.26 24.89 12.16
C LYS A 126 -7.32 25.39 11.08
N LEU A 127 -6.99 26.69 11.07
CA LEU A 127 -5.95 27.24 10.21
C LEU A 127 -4.59 26.67 10.60
N GLU A 128 -4.27 26.65 11.90
CA GLU A 128 -3.01 26.09 12.41
C GLU A 128 -2.87 24.59 12.08
N GLN A 129 -3.91 23.79 12.38
CA GLN A 129 -3.94 22.36 12.01
C GLN A 129 -3.73 22.14 10.51
N THR A 130 -4.25 23.05 9.67
CA THR A 130 -4.10 22.93 8.21
C THR A 130 -2.69 23.32 7.75
N ILE A 131 -2.04 24.30 8.39
CA ILE A 131 -0.64 24.66 8.13
C ILE A 131 0.29 23.49 8.50
N VAL A 132 0.05 22.81 9.62
CA VAL A 132 0.81 21.61 10.01
C VAL A 132 0.64 20.51 8.96
N LEU A 133 -0.60 20.23 8.53
CA LEU A 133 -0.87 19.23 7.50
C LEU A 133 -0.18 19.57 6.16
N ILE A 134 -0.11 20.84 5.76
CA ILE A 134 0.64 21.25 4.56
C ILE A 134 2.13 20.93 4.70
N SER A 135 2.71 21.11 5.89
CA SER A 135 4.11 20.76 6.16
C SER A 135 4.35 19.26 6.02
N GLU A 136 3.47 18.43 6.60
CA GLU A 136 3.52 16.96 6.45
C GLU A 136 3.43 16.53 4.97
N LEU A 137 2.55 17.18 4.21
CA LEU A 137 2.35 16.87 2.80
C LEU A 137 3.57 17.27 1.95
N ARG A 138 4.24 18.38 2.28
CA ARG A 138 5.52 18.75 1.64
C ARG A 138 6.60 17.73 1.91
N GLN A 139 6.70 17.20 3.13
CA GLN A 139 7.64 16.13 3.45
C GLN A 139 7.34 14.87 2.62
N ALA A 140 6.08 14.42 2.57
CA ALA A 140 5.68 13.27 1.76
C ALA A 140 6.00 13.46 0.27
N MET A 141 5.84 14.68 -0.25
CA MET A 141 6.21 15.03 -1.61
C MET A 141 7.73 15.01 -1.83
N TYR A 142 8.51 15.53 -0.89
CA TYR A 142 9.98 15.48 -0.94
C TYR A 142 10.47 14.02 -0.97
N ASP A 143 9.97 13.18 -0.07
CA ASP A 143 10.33 11.75 0.00
C ASP A 143 9.94 11.01 -1.29
N ASN A 144 8.82 11.39 -1.90
CA ASN A 144 8.41 10.83 -3.19
C ASN A 144 9.36 11.24 -4.32
N LYS A 145 9.71 12.53 -4.41
CA LYS A 145 10.67 13.03 -5.41
C LYS A 145 12.06 12.41 -5.23
N ALA A 146 12.52 12.23 -3.99
CA ALA A 146 13.77 11.56 -3.68
C ALA A 146 13.75 10.10 -4.17
N ALA A 147 12.68 9.36 -3.91
CA ALA A 147 12.53 7.98 -4.40
C ALA A 147 12.51 7.90 -5.95
N ILE A 148 11.85 8.85 -6.62
CA ILE A 148 11.89 8.96 -8.10
C ILE A 148 13.33 9.15 -8.59
N LYS A 149 14.06 10.10 -7.97
CA LYS A 149 15.45 10.39 -8.31
C LYS A 149 16.34 9.16 -8.14
N SER A 150 16.21 8.44 -7.02
CA SER A 150 16.96 7.20 -6.78
C SER A 150 16.70 6.12 -7.84
N ILE A 151 15.45 5.95 -8.30
CA ILE A 151 15.16 5.02 -9.41
C ILE A 151 15.84 5.48 -10.69
N ILE A 152 15.71 6.75 -11.07
CA ILE A 152 16.29 7.28 -12.31
C ILE A 152 17.82 7.09 -12.30
N GLU A 153 18.49 7.45 -11.20
CA GLU A 153 19.93 7.28 -11.04
C GLU A 153 20.33 5.79 -11.07
N PHE A 154 19.57 4.92 -10.41
CA PHE A 154 19.84 3.49 -10.40
C PHE A 154 19.74 2.86 -11.79
N VAL A 155 18.73 3.24 -12.58
CA VAL A 155 18.55 2.78 -13.97
C VAL A 155 19.69 3.28 -14.85
N GLY A 156 20.08 4.55 -14.71
CA GLY A 156 21.22 5.12 -15.42
C GLY A 156 22.54 4.39 -15.14
N ASN A 157 22.82 4.11 -13.87
CA ASN A 157 24.07 3.48 -13.43
C ASN A 157 24.17 1.99 -13.82
N HIS A 158 23.05 1.30 -14.07
CA HIS A 158 23.01 -0.13 -14.40
C HIS A 158 22.51 -0.40 -15.82
N ARG A 159 22.70 0.57 -16.73
CA ARG A 159 22.20 0.49 -18.11
C ARG A 159 22.66 -0.77 -18.85
N ASP A 160 23.94 -1.11 -18.72
CA ASP A 160 24.51 -2.28 -19.42
C ASP A 160 23.87 -3.59 -18.92
N PHE A 161 23.63 -3.70 -17.62
CA PHE A 161 22.98 -4.87 -17.02
C PHE A 161 21.55 -5.04 -17.55
N PHE A 162 20.76 -3.96 -17.57
CA PHE A 162 19.37 -4.04 -18.04
C PHE A 162 19.27 -4.32 -19.54
N THR A 163 20.20 -3.78 -20.34
CA THR A 163 20.28 -4.06 -21.78
C THR A 163 20.64 -5.53 -22.04
N GLN A 164 21.65 -6.07 -21.36
CA GLN A 164 22.06 -7.48 -21.53
C GLN A 164 21.01 -8.49 -21.06
N LYS A 165 20.18 -8.13 -20.09
CA LYS A 165 19.11 -9.00 -19.56
C LYS A 165 17.75 -8.81 -20.23
N ASP A 166 17.70 -8.00 -21.29
CA ASP A 166 16.47 -7.66 -22.02
C ASP A 166 15.34 -7.13 -21.11
N LEU A 167 15.72 -6.32 -20.11
CA LEU A 167 14.80 -5.73 -19.14
C LEU A 167 14.35 -4.33 -19.57
N GLN A 168 13.86 -4.21 -20.80
CA GLN A 168 13.51 -2.91 -21.41
C GLN A 168 12.42 -2.15 -20.65
N TRP A 169 11.52 -2.87 -19.98
CA TRP A 169 10.44 -2.30 -19.16
C TRP A 169 10.94 -1.36 -18.04
N VAL A 170 12.19 -1.53 -17.59
CA VAL A 170 12.83 -0.65 -16.60
C VAL A 170 13.01 0.77 -17.15
N TYR A 171 13.36 0.91 -18.44
CA TYR A 171 13.49 2.22 -19.08
C TYR A 171 12.14 2.89 -19.31
N GLU A 172 11.06 2.13 -19.46
CA GLU A 172 9.71 2.71 -19.55
C GLU A 172 9.26 3.30 -18.19
N ILE A 173 9.69 2.72 -17.07
CA ILE A 173 9.49 3.31 -15.74
C ILE A 173 10.28 4.62 -15.62
N GLU A 174 11.55 4.63 -16.02
CA GLU A 174 12.37 5.84 -16.03
C GLU A 174 11.73 6.93 -16.91
N ARG A 175 11.28 6.55 -18.11
CA ARG A 175 10.61 7.45 -19.06
C ARG A 175 9.33 8.04 -18.50
N PHE A 176 8.51 7.24 -17.81
CA PHE A 176 7.31 7.73 -17.15
C PHE A 176 7.61 8.88 -16.19
N TYR A 177 8.63 8.73 -15.33
CA TYR A 177 8.97 9.74 -14.33
C TYR A 177 9.73 10.95 -14.88
N LYS A 178 10.41 10.80 -16.02
CA LYS A 178 11.01 11.91 -16.77
C LYS A 178 10.01 12.66 -17.65
N ASP A 179 8.78 12.18 -17.78
CA ASP A 179 7.77 12.81 -18.61
C ASP A 179 7.39 14.21 -18.11
N ARG A 180 7.25 15.15 -19.03
CA ARG A 180 6.92 16.55 -18.74
C ARG A 180 5.60 16.69 -17.99
N ILE A 181 4.62 15.80 -18.24
CA ILE A 181 3.31 15.80 -17.57
C ILE A 181 3.48 15.47 -16.09
N VAL A 182 4.32 14.47 -15.76
CA VAL A 182 4.59 14.07 -14.37
C VAL A 182 5.36 15.16 -13.63
N ILE A 183 6.38 15.75 -14.28
CA ILE A 183 7.14 16.87 -13.71
C ILE A 183 6.23 18.09 -13.46
N ALA A 184 5.38 18.44 -14.42
CA ALA A 184 4.44 19.55 -14.30
C ALA A 184 3.40 19.33 -13.19
N TYR A 185 2.96 18.09 -12.98
CA TYR A 185 2.09 17.74 -11.85
C TYR A 185 2.75 18.08 -10.51
N PHE A 186 3.97 17.64 -10.25
CA PHE A 186 4.66 17.94 -8.99
C PHE A 186 4.91 19.44 -8.81
N LYS A 187 5.32 20.14 -9.87
CA LYS A 187 5.50 21.61 -9.81
C LYS A 187 4.19 22.33 -9.50
N SER A 188 3.07 21.88 -10.07
CA SER A 188 1.76 22.46 -9.78
C SER A 188 1.30 22.20 -8.34
N LEU A 189 1.65 21.04 -7.76
CA LEU A 189 1.36 20.71 -6.38
C LEU A 189 2.14 21.61 -5.42
N GLU A 190 3.44 21.83 -5.68
CA GLU A 190 4.27 22.78 -4.92
C GLU A 190 3.66 24.18 -4.89
N ASN A 191 3.34 24.71 -6.07
CA ASN A 191 2.75 26.04 -6.19
C ASN A 191 1.40 26.13 -5.47
N TYR A 192 0.57 25.09 -5.53
CA TYR A 192 -0.68 25.03 -4.78
C TYR A 192 -0.44 25.12 -3.26
N LEU A 193 0.46 24.30 -2.72
CA LEU A 193 0.74 24.26 -1.28
C LEU A 193 1.35 25.56 -0.75
N GLU A 194 2.25 26.17 -1.54
CA GLU A 194 2.81 27.48 -1.24
C GLU A 194 1.72 28.55 -1.13
N ASN A 195 0.89 28.71 -2.17
CA ASN A 195 -0.17 29.72 -2.14
C ASN A 195 -1.22 29.44 -1.05
N PHE A 196 -1.51 28.17 -0.76
CA PHE A 196 -2.44 27.81 0.30
C PHE A 196 -1.88 28.17 1.68
N GLU A 197 -0.62 27.84 1.95
CA GLU A 197 0.02 28.20 3.21
C GLU A 197 0.11 29.72 3.38
N THR A 198 0.47 30.46 2.33
CA THR A 198 0.50 31.94 2.37
C THR A 198 -0.85 32.51 2.77
N LEU A 199 -1.93 32.03 2.15
CA LEU A 199 -3.30 32.43 2.51
C LEU A 199 -3.61 32.09 3.97
N LEU A 200 -3.35 30.86 4.41
CA LEU A 200 -3.65 30.42 5.78
C LEU A 200 -2.87 31.22 6.82
N ARG A 201 -1.58 31.51 6.58
CA ARG A 201 -0.76 32.32 7.47
C ARG A 201 -1.23 33.77 7.52
N PHE A 202 -1.67 34.33 6.39
CA PHE A 202 -2.27 35.66 6.37
C PHE A 202 -3.58 35.70 7.16
N CYS A 203 -4.47 34.72 6.94
CA CYS A 203 -5.73 34.59 7.69
C CYS A 203 -5.49 34.42 9.19
N TYR A 204 -4.50 33.60 9.58
CA TYR A 204 -4.18 33.37 10.99
C TYR A 204 -3.69 34.63 11.69
N ARG A 205 -2.78 35.38 11.06
CA ARG A 205 -2.20 36.61 11.64
C ARG A 205 -3.19 37.77 11.73
N ASN A 206 -4.18 37.82 10.83
CA ASN A 206 -5.12 38.93 10.71
C ASN A 206 -6.57 38.48 10.98
N PHE A 207 -6.74 37.39 11.75
CA PHE A 207 -8.02 36.71 11.90
C PHE A 207 -9.14 37.66 12.34
N ASP A 208 -8.93 38.44 13.40
CA ASP A 208 -9.95 39.37 13.90
C ASP A 208 -10.25 40.49 12.90
N ALA A 209 -9.22 41.09 12.29
CA ALA A 209 -9.38 42.19 11.34
C ALA A 209 -10.14 41.76 10.08
N ILE A 210 -9.97 40.51 9.63
CA ILE A 210 -10.71 39.92 8.50
C ILE A 210 -12.13 39.55 8.94
N THR A 211 -12.28 38.86 10.07
CA THR A 211 -13.57 38.27 10.49
C THR A 211 -14.56 39.34 10.96
N LYS A 212 -14.07 40.42 11.60
CA LYS A 212 -14.89 41.55 12.03
C LYS A 212 -15.09 42.60 10.93
N GLY A 213 -14.40 42.47 9.80
CA GLY A 213 -14.52 43.40 8.66
C GLY A 213 -14.03 44.82 8.95
N GLU A 214 -13.19 45.00 9.97
CA GLU A 214 -12.80 46.31 10.50
C GLU A 214 -11.78 47.03 9.61
N SER A 215 -11.09 46.32 8.70
CA SER A 215 -10.03 46.89 7.86
C SER A 215 -10.18 46.52 6.39
N THR A 216 -10.47 47.54 5.58
CA THR A 216 -10.56 47.44 4.12
C THR A 216 -9.26 46.96 3.47
N ILE A 217 -8.09 47.31 4.06
CA ILE A 217 -6.78 46.88 3.58
C ILE A 217 -6.59 45.37 3.81
N HIS A 218 -6.95 44.86 4.99
CA HIS A 218 -6.84 43.43 5.29
C HIS A 218 -7.79 42.59 4.44
N LEU A 219 -9.00 43.08 4.17
CA LEU A 219 -9.96 42.43 3.26
C LEU A 219 -9.45 42.39 1.82
N LYS A 220 -8.92 43.51 1.29
CA LYS A 220 -8.35 43.55 -0.06
C LYS A 220 -7.17 42.58 -0.22
N ASN A 221 -6.29 42.52 0.77
CA ASN A 221 -5.16 41.60 0.76
C ASN A 221 -5.62 40.13 0.88
N TYR A 222 -6.64 39.85 1.71
CA TYR A 222 -7.26 38.53 1.79
C TYR A 222 -7.77 38.08 0.42
N ASP A 223 -8.53 38.93 -0.28
CA ASP A 223 -9.08 38.62 -1.61
C ASP A 223 -7.95 38.32 -2.60
N GLU A 224 -6.87 39.09 -2.56
CA GLU A 224 -5.70 38.85 -3.42
C GLU A 224 -5.06 37.48 -3.15
N TYR A 225 -4.80 37.14 -1.89
CA TYR A 225 -4.25 35.84 -1.51
C TYR A 225 -5.20 34.70 -1.88
N TYR A 226 -6.51 34.89 -1.68
CA TYR A 226 -7.54 33.92 -2.03
C TYR A 226 -7.57 33.66 -3.54
N LEU A 227 -7.50 34.72 -4.37
CA LEU A 227 -7.46 34.60 -5.83
C LEU A 227 -6.21 33.86 -6.32
N ARG A 228 -5.04 34.14 -5.72
CA ARG A 228 -3.79 33.41 -6.05
C ARG A 228 -3.90 31.92 -5.70
N TYR A 229 -4.40 31.62 -4.51
CA TYR A 229 -4.72 30.27 -4.07
C TYR A 229 -5.68 29.56 -5.03
N ARG A 230 -6.80 30.20 -5.41
CA ARG A 230 -7.80 29.60 -6.30
C ARG A 230 -7.20 29.28 -7.68
N ARG A 231 -6.43 30.21 -8.26
CA ARG A 231 -5.71 29.96 -9.53
C ARG A 231 -4.73 28.79 -9.42
N ALA A 232 -4.03 28.67 -8.28
CA ALA A 232 -3.11 27.56 -8.04
C ALA A 232 -3.83 26.21 -7.93
N VAL A 233 -4.98 26.17 -7.24
CA VAL A 233 -5.88 25.01 -7.18
C VAL A 233 -6.33 24.58 -8.57
N ASP A 234 -6.86 25.51 -9.37
CA ASP A 234 -7.40 25.20 -10.70
C ASP A 234 -6.30 24.68 -11.64
N SER A 235 -5.12 25.29 -11.58
CA SER A 235 -3.93 24.83 -12.30
C SER A 235 -3.53 23.41 -11.87
N HIS A 236 -3.45 23.14 -10.57
CA HIS A 236 -3.11 21.82 -10.06
C HIS A 236 -4.14 20.75 -10.47
N ASN A 237 -5.44 21.04 -10.34
CA ASN A 237 -6.52 20.13 -10.77
C ASN A 237 -6.39 19.75 -12.26
N ARG A 238 -6.07 20.74 -13.11
CA ARG A 238 -5.83 20.50 -14.54
C ARG A 238 -4.63 19.59 -14.78
N PHE A 239 -3.49 19.85 -14.14
CA PHE A 239 -2.29 19.01 -14.29
C PHE A 239 -2.47 17.61 -13.69
N ASN A 240 -3.19 17.49 -12.58
CA ASN A 240 -3.51 16.19 -11.99
C ASN A 240 -4.40 15.35 -12.92
N THR A 241 -5.41 15.97 -13.54
CA THR A 241 -6.25 15.30 -14.55
C THR A 241 -5.41 14.79 -15.72
N ARG A 242 -4.53 15.63 -16.26
CA ARG A 242 -3.60 15.26 -17.35
C ARG A 242 -2.66 14.13 -16.93
N ARG A 243 -2.12 14.18 -15.70
CA ARG A 243 -1.25 13.14 -15.15
C ARG A 243 -1.97 11.80 -15.04
N ILE A 244 -3.21 11.79 -14.56
CA ILE A 244 -4.01 10.56 -14.45
C ILE A 244 -4.32 9.96 -15.82
N GLN A 245 -4.71 10.79 -16.80
CA GLN A 245 -4.93 10.35 -18.18
C GLN A 245 -3.65 9.74 -18.78
N PHE A 246 -2.54 10.47 -18.70
CA PHE A 246 -1.23 10.01 -19.14
C PHE A 246 -0.86 8.67 -18.47
N GLN A 247 -0.98 8.55 -17.15
CA GLN A 247 -0.67 7.32 -16.42
C GLN A 247 -1.54 6.14 -16.89
N ASN A 248 -2.84 6.35 -17.08
CA ASN A 248 -3.74 5.30 -17.53
C ASN A 248 -3.42 4.83 -18.95
N ASP A 249 -3.10 5.76 -19.86
CA ASP A 249 -2.68 5.46 -21.23
C ASP A 249 -1.32 4.78 -21.27
N PHE A 250 -0.37 5.24 -20.44
CA PHE A 250 0.96 4.66 -20.33
C PHE A 250 0.90 3.22 -19.83
N ILE A 251 0.12 2.93 -18.79
CA ILE A 251 -0.12 1.57 -18.28
C ILE A 251 -0.84 0.69 -19.31
N LYS A 252 -1.70 1.27 -20.16
CA LYS A 252 -2.37 0.52 -21.25
C LYS A 252 -1.37 0.12 -22.35
N ARG A 253 -0.42 1.00 -22.67
CA ARG A 253 0.62 0.74 -23.67
C ARG A 253 1.70 -0.22 -23.15
N TYR A 254 2.00 -0.15 -21.86
CA TYR A 254 3.04 -0.95 -21.18
C TYR A 254 2.40 -1.70 -19.98
N PRO A 255 1.74 -2.84 -20.21
CA PRO A 255 1.07 -3.58 -19.13
C PRO A 255 2.05 -4.18 -18.10
N GLU A 256 3.27 -4.52 -18.51
CA GLU A 256 4.32 -5.12 -17.68
C GLU A 256 4.82 -4.21 -16.55
N ILE A 257 4.77 -2.89 -16.74
CA ILE A 257 5.20 -1.92 -15.72
C ILE A 257 4.11 -1.61 -14.68
N LYS A 258 2.88 -2.12 -14.87
CA LYS A 258 1.74 -1.85 -13.97
C LYS A 258 2.04 -2.20 -12.52
N ALA A 259 2.82 -3.25 -12.27
CA ALA A 259 3.18 -3.67 -10.93
C ALA A 259 4.08 -2.66 -10.19
N TYR A 260 4.79 -1.82 -10.94
CA TYR A 260 5.84 -0.91 -10.45
C TYR A 260 5.43 0.56 -10.43
N LEU A 261 4.32 0.88 -11.08
CA LEU A 261 3.71 2.21 -11.05
C LEU A 261 2.55 2.27 -10.03
N PRO A 262 2.15 3.49 -9.61
CA PRO A 262 0.93 3.68 -8.85
C PRO A 262 -0.29 3.11 -9.60
N ASP A 263 -1.24 2.52 -8.89
CA ASP A 263 -2.41 1.88 -9.50
C ASP A 263 -3.26 2.88 -10.32
N LYS A 264 -4.01 2.35 -11.30
CA LYS A 264 -4.92 3.14 -12.15
C LYS A 264 -5.85 3.99 -11.29
N ARG A 265 -6.09 5.25 -11.71
CA ARG A 265 -7.00 6.16 -11.01
C ARG A 265 -8.10 6.65 -11.92
N HIS A 266 -9.28 6.86 -11.32
CA HIS A 266 -10.35 7.61 -11.95
C HIS A 266 -10.07 9.11 -11.84
N THR A 267 -10.29 9.84 -12.94
CA THR A 267 -10.11 11.30 -13.02
C THR A 267 -11.02 12.06 -12.05
N ALA A 268 -12.18 11.50 -11.69
CA ALA A 268 -13.11 12.07 -10.71
C ALA A 268 -12.62 11.98 -9.25
N ALA A 269 -11.67 11.08 -8.93
CA ALA A 269 -11.31 10.79 -7.55
C ALA A 269 -10.44 11.89 -6.89
N VAL A 270 -9.88 12.83 -7.66
CA VAL A 270 -8.84 13.76 -7.16
C VAL A 270 -8.97 15.16 -7.76
N ARG A 271 -10.19 15.70 -7.86
CA ARG A 271 -10.37 17.16 -7.87
C ARG A 271 -10.30 17.63 -6.43
N LEU A 272 -9.37 18.52 -6.10
CA LEU A 272 -9.29 19.10 -4.76
C LEU A 272 -10.54 19.94 -4.47
N TRP A 273 -11.13 20.55 -5.51
CA TRP A 273 -12.25 21.46 -5.43
C TRP A 273 -13.13 21.35 -6.69
N GLU A 274 -14.44 21.34 -6.51
CA GLU A 274 -15.43 21.68 -7.55
C GLU A 274 -16.07 23.00 -7.14
#